data_AF-A0A6B3GIS9-F1
#
_entry.id   AF-A0A6B3GIS9-F1
#
_cell.length_a   1.000
_cell.length_b   1.000
_cell.length_c   1.000
_cell.angle_alpha   90.00
_cell.angle_beta   90.00
_cell.angle_gamma   90.00
#
_symmetry.space_group_name_H-M   'P 1'
#
loop_
_entity.id
_entity.type
_entity.pdbx_description
1 polymer ?
#
loop_
_entity_poly.entity_id
_entity_poly.type
_entity_poly.pdbx_seq_one_letter_code
_entity_poly.pdbx_strand_id
1 'polypeptide(L)'
;MTDESWAGWYRDNKGSDAAVLTTDGQRIRLRIRGADFEGESFDGLRPVAGAPPEDGAFGLRDGALADYVLEWDRPLPVLVAGTPRHATLTCLLSLRRADPDLHLALHLDGAVYESARAERDFTAALAAVQRILPDDVSLQTCVAWPGAA
;
A
#
# COMPACT_ATOMS: atom_id res chain seq x y z
N MET A 1 7.65 -0.50 -18.69
CA MET A 1 7.38 -0.76 -17.27
C MET A 1 6.00 -1.37 -17.22
N THR A 2 5.83 -2.52 -16.56
CA THR A 2 4.54 -3.22 -16.52
C THR A 2 3.78 -2.74 -15.30
N ASP A 3 2.54 -2.33 -15.47
CA ASP A 3 1.66 -2.01 -14.35
C ASP A 3 1.49 -3.24 -13.46
N GLU A 4 1.74 -3.10 -12.16
CA GLU A 4 1.37 -4.09 -11.15
C GLU A 4 0.00 -3.73 -10.57
N SER A 5 -0.82 -4.73 -10.24
CA SER A 5 -2.16 -4.52 -9.70
C SER A 5 -2.49 -5.52 -8.60
N TRP A 6 -3.08 -5.02 -7.51
CA TRP A 6 -3.46 -5.80 -6.34
C TRP A 6 -4.87 -5.45 -5.87
N ALA A 7 -5.62 -6.48 -5.50
CA ALA A 7 -6.89 -6.30 -4.82
C ALA A 7 -6.66 -5.92 -3.36
N GLY A 8 -7.56 -5.11 -2.83
CA GLY A 8 -7.52 -4.66 -1.45
C GLY A 8 -8.88 -4.22 -0.93
N TRP A 9 -8.85 -3.66 0.28
CA TRP A 9 -10.00 -3.13 0.98
C TRP A 9 -9.75 -1.67 1.34
N TYR A 10 -10.63 -0.80 0.89
CA TYR A 10 -10.69 0.60 1.30
C TYR A 10 -11.74 0.75 2.40
N ARG A 11 -11.45 1.51 3.44
CA ARG A 11 -12.38 1.79 4.54
C ARG A 11 -12.42 3.26 4.91
N ASP A 12 -13.60 3.85 4.86
CA ASP A 12 -13.86 5.22 5.30
C ASP A 12 -15.04 5.27 6.29
N ASN A 13 -15.64 6.44 6.47
CA ASN A 13 -16.80 6.62 7.35
C ASN A 13 -18.09 5.96 6.82
N LYS A 14 -18.14 5.55 5.55
CA LYS A 14 -19.30 4.88 4.94
C LYS A 14 -19.22 3.36 5.02
N GLY A 15 -18.06 2.80 5.32
CA GLY A 15 -17.88 1.37 5.49
C GLY A 15 -16.61 0.86 4.82
N SER A 16 -16.64 -0.42 4.42
CA SER A 16 -15.54 -1.10 3.74
C SER A 16 -15.97 -1.50 2.33
N ASP A 17 -15.13 -1.22 1.35
CA ASP A 17 -15.36 -1.52 -0.06
C ASP A 17 -14.14 -2.15 -0.69
N ALA A 18 -14.37 -2.99 -1.70
CA ALA A 18 -13.29 -3.53 -2.51
C ALA A 18 -12.57 -2.39 -3.24
N ALA A 19 -11.25 -2.48 -3.29
CA ALA A 19 -10.37 -1.56 -3.97
C ALA A 19 -9.42 -2.32 -4.90
N VAL A 20 -9.00 -1.66 -5.97
CA VAL A 20 -7.92 -2.14 -6.83
C VAL A 20 -6.83 -1.07 -6.83
N LEU A 21 -5.66 -1.45 -6.33
CA LEU A 21 -4.45 -0.63 -6.34
C LEU A 21 -3.62 -1.02 -7.56
N THR A 22 -3.24 -0.04 -8.37
CA THR A 22 -2.37 -0.24 -9.54
C THR A 22 -1.21 0.75 -9.49
N THR A 23 0.00 0.30 -9.80
CA THR A 23 1.17 1.19 -9.87
C THR A 23 2.14 0.76 -10.96
N ASP A 24 2.79 1.75 -11.56
CA ASP A 24 3.96 1.56 -12.43
C ASP A 24 5.28 1.81 -11.65
N GLY A 25 5.23 2.01 -10.34
CA GLY A 25 6.37 2.38 -9.50
C GLY A 25 6.64 3.89 -9.41
N GLN A 26 5.91 4.72 -10.17
CA GLN A 26 5.95 6.18 -10.08
C GLN A 26 4.60 6.78 -9.71
N ARG A 27 3.53 6.29 -10.33
CA ARG A 27 2.16 6.73 -10.12
C ARG A 27 1.36 5.61 -9.46
N ILE A 28 0.51 6.00 -8.53
CA ILE A 28 -0.48 5.17 -7.87
C ILE A 28 -1.82 5.47 -8.52
N ARG A 29 -2.56 4.42 -8.86
CA ARG A 29 -3.96 4.47 -9.26
C ARG A 29 -4.77 3.62 -8.31
N LEU A 30 -5.88 4.15 -7.83
CA LEU A 30 -6.74 3.48 -6.87
C LEU A 30 -8.18 3.56 -7.36
N ARG A 31 -8.80 2.40 -7.57
CA ARG A 31 -10.19 2.30 -8.00
C ARG A 31 -11.06 1.82 -6.84
N ILE A 32 -12.05 2.62 -6.45
CA ILE A 32 -12.95 2.34 -5.32
C ILE A 32 -14.37 2.78 -5.70
N ARG A 33 -15.38 1.94 -5.42
CA ARG A 33 -16.80 2.26 -5.71
C ARG A 33 -17.04 2.77 -7.16
N GLY A 34 -16.23 2.29 -8.11
CA GLY A 34 -16.30 2.71 -9.52
C GLY A 34 -15.60 4.04 -9.85
N ALA A 35 -15.12 4.80 -8.87
CA ALA A 35 -14.32 6.01 -9.08
C ALA A 35 -12.83 5.69 -9.12
N ASP A 36 -12.09 6.42 -9.95
CA ASP A 36 -10.65 6.29 -10.12
C ASP A 36 -9.93 7.50 -9.52
N PHE A 37 -8.91 7.22 -8.72
CA PHE A 37 -8.02 8.20 -8.11
C PHE A 37 -6.59 7.95 -8.57
N GLU A 38 -5.80 9.01 -8.70
CA GLU A 38 -4.41 8.91 -9.06
C GLU A 38 -3.52 9.96 -8.37
N GLY A 39 -2.26 9.63 -8.19
CA GLY A 39 -1.27 10.48 -7.53
C GLY A 39 0.11 9.82 -7.48
N GLU A 40 1.10 10.53 -6.97
CA GLU A 40 2.46 9.99 -6.76
C GLU A 40 2.63 9.40 -5.35
N SER A 41 1.73 9.75 -4.43
CA SER A 41 1.65 9.26 -3.05
C SER A 41 0.21 8.93 -2.67
N PHE A 42 0.03 8.16 -1.59
CA PHE A 42 -1.30 7.77 -1.14
C PHE A 42 -2.12 8.93 -0.56
N ASP A 43 -1.48 9.88 0.11
CA ASP A 43 -2.11 11.11 0.62
C ASP A 43 -2.30 12.19 -0.45
N GLY A 44 -1.72 11.99 -1.63
CA GLY A 44 -1.86 12.84 -2.82
C GLY A 44 -2.85 12.32 -3.87
N LEU A 45 -3.61 11.26 -3.57
CA LEU A 45 -4.54 10.66 -4.53
C LEU A 45 -5.71 11.59 -4.83
N ARG A 46 -5.80 12.11 -6.06
CA ARG A 46 -6.89 12.98 -6.52
C ARG A 46 -7.80 12.24 -7.50
N PRO A 47 -9.10 12.58 -7.59
CA PRO A 47 -9.96 12.05 -8.65
C PRO A 47 -9.35 12.26 -10.03
N VAL A 48 -9.42 11.24 -10.89
CA VAL A 48 -8.99 11.34 -12.29
C VAL A 48 -9.82 12.43 -12.99
N ALA A 49 -9.16 13.30 -13.74
CA ALA A 49 -9.81 14.41 -14.44
C ALA A 49 -10.90 13.91 -15.41
N GLY A 50 -12.08 14.54 -15.37
CA GLY A 50 -13.21 14.19 -16.23
C GLY A 50 -14.07 13.03 -15.74
N ALA A 51 -13.69 12.35 -14.64
CA ALA A 51 -14.50 11.32 -13.98
C ALA A 51 -14.61 11.59 -12.47
N PRO A 52 -15.16 12.75 -12.05
CA PRO A 52 -15.31 13.04 -10.64
C PRO A 52 -16.27 12.03 -9.99
N PRO A 53 -15.99 11.58 -8.75
CA PRO A 53 -16.94 10.76 -8.00
C PRO A 53 -18.21 11.56 -7.70
N GLU A 54 -19.29 10.85 -7.37
CA GLU A 54 -20.51 11.49 -6.89
C GLU A 54 -20.23 12.36 -5.65
N ASP A 55 -20.95 13.49 -5.54
CA ASP A 55 -20.77 14.42 -4.44
C ASP A 55 -20.95 13.75 -3.07
N GLY A 56 -19.97 13.95 -2.20
CA GLY A 56 -19.95 13.35 -0.87
C GLY A 56 -19.74 11.84 -0.86
N ALA A 57 -19.44 11.18 -2.00
CA ALA A 57 -19.11 9.75 -2.04
C ALA A 57 -17.81 9.42 -1.28
N PHE A 58 -16.90 10.38 -1.21
CA PHE A 58 -15.58 10.25 -0.57
C PHE A 58 -15.25 11.47 0.29
N GLY A 59 -14.47 11.25 1.34
CA GLY A 59 -13.84 12.33 2.10
C GLY A 59 -12.67 12.89 1.31
N LEU A 60 -12.75 14.16 0.92
CA LEU A 60 -11.66 14.86 0.24
C LEU A 60 -11.12 15.99 1.14
N ARG A 61 -9.80 16.09 1.23
CA ARG A 61 -9.09 17.21 1.87
C ARG A 61 -8.15 17.83 0.84
N ASP A 62 -8.29 19.13 0.59
CA ASP A 62 -7.53 19.86 -0.44
C ASP A 62 -7.61 19.23 -1.85
N GLY A 63 -8.73 18.55 -2.13
CA GLY A 63 -9.01 17.84 -3.38
C GLY A 63 -8.38 16.45 -3.50
N ALA A 64 -7.67 15.95 -2.48
CA ALA A 64 -7.14 14.60 -2.40
C ALA A 64 -7.98 13.71 -1.47
N LEU A 65 -7.97 12.40 -1.70
CA LEU A 65 -8.64 11.39 -0.90
C LEU A 65 -8.05 11.36 0.51
N ALA A 66 -8.91 11.42 1.52
CA ALA A 66 -8.49 11.55 2.91
C ALA A 66 -9.35 10.69 3.85
N ASP A 67 -8.92 10.60 5.12
CA ASP A 67 -9.66 9.97 6.22
C ASP A 67 -10.02 8.49 5.99
N TYR A 68 -9.17 7.77 5.26
CA TYR A 68 -9.39 6.37 4.94
C TYR A 68 -8.30 5.43 5.47
N VAL A 69 -8.62 4.14 5.45
CA VAL A 69 -7.68 3.03 5.65
C VAL A 69 -7.68 2.20 4.38
N LEU A 70 -6.50 1.81 3.91
CA LEU A 70 -6.33 0.92 2.77
C LEU A 70 -5.52 -0.30 3.22
N GLU A 71 -6.04 -1.47 2.89
CA GLU A 71 -5.41 -2.76 3.17
C GLU A 71 -5.27 -3.55 1.88
N TRP A 72 -4.10 -4.11 1.60
CA TRP A 72 -3.88 -4.93 0.42
C TRP A 72 -2.74 -5.92 0.63
N ASP A 73 -2.78 -7.00 -0.11
CA ASP A 73 -1.74 -8.01 -0.13
C ASP A 73 -0.99 -7.96 -1.45
N ARG A 74 0.35 -8.01 -1.40
CA ARG A 74 1.18 -8.19 -2.59
C ARG A 74 2.10 -9.39 -2.45
N PRO A 75 2.28 -10.20 -3.50
CA PRO A 75 3.39 -11.14 -3.55
C PRO A 75 4.71 -10.39 -3.41
N LEU A 76 5.60 -10.89 -2.57
CA LEU A 76 6.95 -10.38 -2.41
C LEU A 76 7.94 -11.53 -2.64
N PRO A 77 8.78 -11.48 -3.69
CA PRO A 77 9.78 -12.50 -3.88
C PRO A 77 10.86 -12.38 -2.79
N VAL A 78 11.21 -13.51 -2.17
CA VAL A 78 12.25 -13.58 -1.15
C VAL A 78 13.20 -14.73 -1.45
N LEU A 79 14.44 -14.63 -0.99
CA LEU A 79 15.39 -15.74 -0.98
C LEU A 79 15.55 -16.24 0.45
N VAL A 80 15.47 -17.55 0.65
CA VAL A 80 15.77 -18.22 1.92
C VAL A 80 16.92 -19.19 1.68
N ALA A 81 18.06 -18.94 2.32
CA ALA A 81 19.33 -19.62 2.05
C ALA A 81 19.65 -19.65 0.53
N GLY A 82 19.41 -18.53 -0.16
CA GLY A 82 19.62 -18.39 -1.60
C GLY A 82 18.56 -19.06 -2.49
N THR A 83 17.54 -19.70 -1.93
CA THR A 83 16.46 -20.34 -2.69
C THR A 83 15.23 -19.44 -2.77
N PRO A 84 14.65 -19.20 -3.98
CA PRO A 84 13.41 -18.43 -4.11
C PRO A 84 12.25 -19.04 -3.33
N ARG A 85 11.53 -18.19 -2.60
CA ARG A 85 10.29 -18.51 -1.90
C ARG A 85 9.22 -17.49 -2.22
N HIS A 86 7.97 -17.94 -2.14
CA HIS A 86 6.81 -17.05 -2.21
C HIS A 86 6.51 -16.54 -0.81
N ALA A 87 6.55 -15.23 -0.64
CA ALA A 87 6.04 -14.55 0.53
C ALA A 87 4.88 -13.62 0.13
N THR A 88 4.03 -13.32 1.10
CA THR A 88 2.99 -12.30 0.96
C THR A 88 3.30 -11.14 1.88
N LEU A 89 3.32 -9.93 1.34
CA LEU A 89 3.43 -8.70 2.12
C LEU A 89 2.03 -8.09 2.24
N THR A 90 1.47 -8.16 3.44
CA THR A 90 0.24 -7.47 3.82
C THR A 90 0.59 -6.04 4.21
N CYS A 91 -0.09 -5.09 3.58
CA CYS A 91 0.10 -3.65 3.77
C CYS A 91 -1.15 -3.04 4.37
N LEU A 92 -1.01 -2.30 5.47
CA LEU A 92 -2.10 -1.56 6.11
C LEU A 92 -1.69 -0.09 6.25
N LEU A 93 -2.33 0.77 5.46
CA LEU A 93 -2.13 2.21 5.47
C LEU A 93 -3.34 2.90 6.11
N SER A 94 -3.11 3.83 7.03
CA SER A 94 -4.14 4.67 7.63
C SER A 94 -3.81 6.14 7.44
N LEU A 95 -4.69 6.87 6.73
CA LEU A 95 -4.63 8.32 6.52
C LEU A 95 -5.64 9.09 7.39
N ARG A 96 -6.11 8.48 8.49
CA ARG A 96 -7.08 9.10 9.41
C ARG A 96 -6.47 10.14 10.35
N ARG A 97 -5.15 10.25 10.37
CA ARG A 97 -4.40 11.17 11.23
C ARG A 97 -3.63 12.15 10.36
N ALA A 98 -3.09 13.20 10.99
CA ALA A 98 -2.28 14.18 10.30
C ALA A 98 -1.05 13.54 9.65
N ASP A 99 -0.41 12.59 10.35
CA ASP A 99 0.66 11.75 9.81
C ASP A 99 0.08 10.39 9.36
N PRO A 100 0.50 9.86 8.19
CA PRO A 100 0.14 8.52 7.76
C PRO A 100 0.72 7.46 8.70
N ASP A 101 -0.10 6.50 9.09
CA ASP A 101 0.34 5.31 9.83
C ASP A 101 0.40 4.12 8.85
N LEU A 102 1.60 3.61 8.59
CA LEU A 102 1.81 2.41 7.80
C LEU A 102 2.28 1.24 8.67
N HIS A 103 1.74 0.07 8.37
CA HIS A 103 2.14 -1.20 8.93
C HIS A 103 2.31 -2.25 7.83
N LEU A 104 3.40 -3.01 7.91
CA LEU A 104 3.70 -4.12 7.02
C LEU A 104 3.82 -5.41 7.80
N ALA A 105 3.27 -6.49 7.25
CA ALA A 105 3.45 -7.85 7.75
C ALA A 105 3.89 -8.76 6.59
N LEU A 106 5.07 -9.37 6.73
CA LEU A 106 5.58 -10.36 5.78
C LEU A 106 5.23 -11.77 6.26
N HIS A 107 4.42 -12.47 5.49
CA HIS A 107 4.08 -13.86 5.68
C HIS A 107 5.03 -14.74 4.85
N LEU A 108 5.84 -15.56 5.51
CA LEU A 108 6.82 -16.44 4.88
C LEU A 108 6.84 -17.79 5.60
N ASP A 109 6.51 -18.87 4.89
CA ASP A 109 6.53 -20.25 5.41
C ASP A 109 5.81 -20.43 6.76
N GLY A 110 4.72 -19.68 6.97
CA GLY A 110 3.91 -19.71 8.20
C GLY A 110 4.40 -18.80 9.33
N ALA A 111 5.58 -18.19 9.19
CA ALA A 111 6.05 -17.12 10.07
C ALA A 111 5.54 -15.75 9.61
N VAL A 112 5.43 -14.82 10.55
CA VAL A 112 5.03 -13.42 10.30
C VAL A 112 6.09 -12.48 10.87
N TYR A 113 6.57 -11.56 10.04
CA TYR A 113 7.53 -10.53 10.41
C TYR A 113 6.92 -9.15 10.18
N GLU A 114 6.79 -8.36 11.25
CA GLU A 114 5.98 -7.13 11.22
C GLU A 114 6.79 -5.87 11.52
N SER A 115 6.46 -4.78 10.83
CA SER A 115 6.91 -3.43 11.19
C SER A 115 6.11 -2.88 12.37
N ALA A 116 6.60 -1.81 13.00
CA ALA A 116 5.78 -1.05 13.94
C ALA A 116 4.53 -0.46 13.25
N ARG A 117 3.45 -0.23 14.00
CA ARG A 117 2.20 0.39 13.51
C ARG A 117 2.26 1.93 13.54
N ALA A 118 3.35 2.50 13.03
CA ALA A 118 3.59 3.94 13.03
C ALA A 118 4.63 4.37 11.98
N GLU A 119 4.92 3.52 10.99
CA GLU A 119 5.89 3.87 9.96
C GLU A 119 5.29 4.93 9.03
N ARG A 120 6.09 5.91 8.60
CA ARG A 120 5.60 7.05 7.80
C ARG A 120 5.60 6.76 6.31
N ASP A 121 6.48 5.88 5.90
CA ASP A 121 6.68 5.49 4.51
C ASP A 121 7.07 4.01 4.44
N PHE A 122 6.91 3.45 3.25
CA PHE A 122 7.18 2.03 3.02
C PHE A 122 8.65 1.68 3.00
N THR A 123 9.54 2.61 2.66
CA THR A 123 10.97 2.34 2.70
C THR A 123 11.41 2.08 4.14
N ALA A 124 10.97 2.92 5.08
CA ALA A 124 11.19 2.75 6.51
C ALA A 124 10.54 1.47 7.04
N ALA A 125 9.27 1.23 6.69
CA ALA A 125 8.55 0.04 7.13
C ALA A 125 9.17 -1.26 6.60
N LEU A 126 9.58 -1.28 5.33
CA LEU A 126 10.22 -2.46 4.72
C LEU A 126 11.60 -2.70 5.31
N ALA A 127 12.38 -1.64 5.56
CA ALA A 127 13.64 -1.73 6.27
C ALA A 127 13.46 -2.25 7.71
N ALA A 128 12.34 -1.92 8.36
CA ALA A 128 11.99 -2.47 9.68
C ALA A 128 11.74 -3.98 9.62
N VAL A 129 10.96 -4.44 8.64
CA VAL A 129 10.76 -5.88 8.40
C VAL A 129 12.10 -6.55 8.10
N GLN A 130 12.93 -5.99 7.21
CA GLN A 130 14.24 -6.56 6.87
C GLN A 130 15.16 -6.74 8.08
N ARG A 131 15.15 -5.80 9.03
CA ARG A 131 16.00 -5.86 10.23
C ARG A 131 15.65 -7.01 11.19
N ILE A 132 14.43 -7.55 11.11
CA ILE A 132 13.98 -8.64 11.99
C ILE A 132 13.93 -9.99 11.28
N LEU A 133 14.28 -10.04 9.99
CA LEU A 133 14.38 -11.30 9.26
C LEU A 133 15.57 -12.13 9.75
N PRO A 134 15.48 -13.47 9.65
CA PRO A 134 16.64 -14.34 9.80
C PRO A 134 17.75 -13.96 8.80
N ASP A 135 19.02 -14.15 9.20
CA ASP A 135 20.20 -13.76 8.41
C ASP A 135 20.27 -14.42 7.03
N ASP A 136 19.65 -15.58 6.85
CA ASP A 136 19.59 -16.32 5.59
C ASP A 136 18.40 -15.91 4.70
N VAL A 137 17.55 -14.99 5.16
CA VAL A 137 16.39 -14.48 4.44
C VAL A 137 16.70 -13.09 3.88
N SER A 138 16.49 -12.91 2.57
CA SER A 138 16.62 -11.60 1.92
C SER A 138 15.42 -11.29 1.02
N LEU A 139 14.98 -10.04 1.05
CA LEU A 139 13.91 -9.57 0.19
C LEU A 139 14.47 -9.24 -1.20
N GLN A 140 13.78 -9.67 -2.25
CA GLN A 140 14.08 -9.26 -3.62
C GLN A 140 13.16 -8.07 -3.95
N THR A 141 13.64 -6.86 -3.73
CA THR A 141 12.86 -5.65 -4.04
C THR A 141 12.84 -5.44 -5.55
N CYS A 142 11.77 -5.89 -6.22
CA CYS A 142 11.69 -5.84 -7.68
C CYS A 142 11.05 -4.58 -8.28
N VAL A 143 10.41 -3.68 -7.52
CA VAL A 143 9.79 -2.46 -8.09
C VAL A 143 9.96 -1.27 -7.15
N ALA A 144 10.28 -0.11 -7.74
CA ALA A 144 10.42 1.17 -7.07
C ALA A 144 9.17 1.47 -6.24
N TRP A 145 9.37 1.67 -4.94
CA TRP A 145 8.32 2.11 -4.07
C TRP A 145 7.98 3.57 -4.42
N PRO A 146 6.72 3.95 -4.66
CA PRO A 146 6.35 5.36 -4.72
C PRO A 146 6.55 5.97 -3.33
N GLY A 147 7.68 6.66 -3.15
CA GLY A 147 8.09 7.26 -1.89
C GLY A 147 7.05 8.28 -1.40
N ALA A 148 6.77 8.26 -0.11
CA ALA A 148 6.09 9.38 0.52
C ALA A 148 7.05 10.59 0.43
N ALA A 149 6.62 11.64 -0.27
CA ALA A 149 7.28 12.94 -0.24
C ALA A 149 6.65 13.79 0.86
#